data_AF-A0A3N6TIG9-F1
#
_entry.id   AF-A0A3N6TIG9-F1
#
_cell.length_a   1.000
_cell.length_b   1.000
_cell.length_c   1.000
_cell.angle_alpha   90.00
_cell.angle_beta   90.00
_cell.angle_gamma   90.00
#
_symmetry.space_group_name_H-M   'P 1'
#
loop_
_entity.id
_entity.type
_entity.pdbx_description
1 polymer ?
#
loop_
_entity_poly.entity_id
_entity_poly.type
_entity_poly.pdbx_seq_one_letter_code
_entity_poly.pdbx_strand_id
1 'polypeptide(L)'
;MVEVFDCGGGKNRQYVEKFAAMIPRIVKAVAPPERQKQLLIASYSIVDVPMKARLNKSCSDCGAYALKHLECNLLGIDLSLLDDEIIMGCKQKIGVDLWEAANDPIYAKAMTRYVPSPWEREEVFDLED
;
A
#
# COMPACT_ATOMS: atom_id res chain seq x y z
N MET A 1 8.69 -8.42 10.44
CA MET A 1 7.53 -7.71 11.01
C MET A 1 6.76 -7.10 9.85
N VAL A 2 5.43 -7.08 9.92
CA VAL A 2 4.54 -6.40 8.98
C VAL A 2 3.83 -5.31 9.75
N GLU A 3 3.98 -4.08 9.32
CA GLU A 3 3.24 -2.94 9.86
C GLU A 3 1.90 -2.84 9.15
N VAL A 4 0.85 -2.58 9.91
CA VAL A 4 -0.53 -2.57 9.43
C VAL A 4 -1.12 -1.20 9.66
N PHE A 5 -1.46 -0.55 8.55
CA PHE A 5 -2.25 0.65 8.54
C PHE A 5 -3.70 0.32 8.19
N ASP A 6 -4.62 0.70 9.07
CA ASP A 6 -6.06 0.53 8.84
C ASP A 6 -6.82 1.80 9.26
N CYS A 7 -7.13 2.64 8.28
CA CYS A 7 -7.97 3.83 8.48
C CYS A 7 -9.44 3.50 8.78
N GLY A 8 -9.86 2.23 8.68
CA GLY A 8 -11.20 1.73 9.01
C GLY A 8 -11.36 1.14 10.41
N GLY A 9 -10.28 1.10 11.20
CA GLY A 9 -10.33 0.79 12.64
C GLY A 9 -10.29 -0.70 13.00
N GLY A 10 -9.47 -1.51 12.34
CA GLY A 10 -9.11 -2.88 12.75
C GLY A 10 -10.07 -3.97 12.32
N LYS A 11 -11.02 -3.69 11.42
CA LYS A 11 -12.07 -4.64 11.01
C LYS A 11 -11.57 -5.77 10.11
N ASN A 12 -10.35 -5.66 9.60
CA ASN A 12 -9.82 -6.52 8.53
C ASN A 12 -8.67 -7.45 8.98
N ARG A 13 -8.50 -7.65 10.29
CA ARG A 13 -7.35 -8.37 10.87
C ARG A 13 -7.16 -9.79 10.32
N GLN A 14 -8.25 -10.49 10.02
CA GLN A 14 -8.22 -11.84 9.42
C GLN A 14 -7.52 -11.88 8.04
N TYR A 15 -7.63 -10.80 7.27
CA TYR A 15 -6.96 -10.70 5.96
C TYR A 15 -5.46 -10.44 6.14
N VAL A 16 -5.10 -9.61 7.13
CA VAL A 16 -3.71 -9.28 7.47
C VAL A 16 -2.91 -10.52 7.90
N GLU A 17 -3.51 -11.43 8.66
CA GLU A 17 -2.84 -12.67 9.10
C GLU A 17 -2.38 -13.54 7.93
N LYS A 18 -3.21 -13.63 6.88
CA LYS A 18 -2.86 -14.34 5.66
C LYS A 18 -1.62 -13.71 5.01
N PHE A 19 -1.52 -12.38 4.98
CA PHE A 19 -0.35 -11.67 4.46
C PHE A 19 0.92 -11.93 5.30
N ALA A 20 0.82 -11.91 6.63
CA ALA A 20 1.96 -12.18 7.51
C ALA A 20 2.59 -13.56 7.27
N ALA A 21 1.78 -14.55 6.89
CA ALA A 21 2.24 -15.87 6.50
C ALA A 21 2.69 -15.95 5.02
N MET A 22 2.05 -15.20 4.12
CA MET A 22 2.33 -15.24 2.68
C MET A 22 3.62 -14.49 2.31
N ILE A 23 3.85 -13.31 2.88
CA ILE A 23 5.01 -12.46 2.57
C ILE A 23 6.35 -13.21 2.71
N PRO A 24 6.64 -13.95 3.80
CA PRO A 24 7.88 -14.73 3.91
C PRO A 24 8.08 -15.75 2.78
N ARG A 25 6.99 -16.33 2.26
CA ARG A 25 7.03 -17.27 1.13
C ARG A 25 7.38 -16.57 -0.16
N ILE A 26 6.77 -15.40 -0.42
CA ILE A 26 7.08 -14.55 -1.57
C ILE A 26 8.54 -14.12 -1.51
N VAL A 27 8.99 -13.59 -0.36
CA VAL A 27 10.38 -13.16 -0.13
C VAL A 27 11.36 -14.30 -0.42
N LYS A 28 11.06 -15.53 0.01
CA LYS A 28 11.89 -16.70 -0.30
C LYS A 28 11.86 -17.05 -1.80
N ALA A 29 10.70 -17.00 -2.45
CA ALA A 29 10.56 -17.36 -3.86
C ALA A 29 11.30 -16.39 -4.79
N VAL A 30 11.31 -15.09 -4.47
CA VAL A 30 11.98 -14.05 -5.28
C VAL A 30 13.46 -13.87 -4.93
N ALA A 31 13.94 -14.48 -3.85
CA ALA A 31 15.34 -14.39 -3.47
C ALA A 31 16.25 -15.14 -4.46
N PRO A 32 17.52 -14.70 -4.64
CA PRO A 32 18.51 -15.43 -5.43
C PRO A 32 18.68 -16.88 -4.93
N PRO A 33 18.90 -17.88 -5.82
CA PRO A 33 18.93 -19.31 -5.46
C PRO A 33 19.86 -19.65 -4.29
N GLU A 34 20.98 -18.95 -4.17
CA GLU A 34 21.97 -19.15 -3.10
C GLU A 34 21.41 -18.75 -1.72
N ARG A 35 20.54 -17.74 -1.68
CA ARG A 35 19.90 -17.23 -0.46
C ARG A 35 18.62 -18.00 -0.11
N GLN A 36 17.92 -18.59 -1.08
CA GLN A 36 16.67 -19.31 -0.83
C GLN A 36 16.82 -20.42 0.23
N LYS A 37 17.93 -21.16 0.20
CA LYS A 37 18.21 -22.23 1.16
C LYS A 37 18.41 -21.73 2.60
N GLN A 38 18.84 -20.48 2.75
CA GLN A 38 19.11 -19.84 4.04
C GLN A 38 17.86 -19.15 4.63
N LEU A 39 16.85 -18.88 3.81
CA LEU A 39 15.62 -18.22 4.24
C LEU A 39 14.66 -19.21 4.89
N LEU A 40 14.38 -18.98 6.17
CA LEU A 40 13.35 -19.68 6.93
C LEU A 40 11.98 -19.12 6.60
N ILE A 41 10.99 -20.00 6.40
CA ILE A 41 9.59 -19.60 6.25
C ILE A 41 8.97 -19.61 7.64
N ALA A 42 8.93 -18.44 8.27
CA ALA A 42 8.20 -18.21 9.52
C ALA A 42 7.29 -17.00 9.34
N SER A 43 6.09 -17.06 9.93
CA SER A 43 5.15 -15.94 9.88
C SER A 43 5.77 -14.69 10.49
N TYR A 44 5.59 -13.55 9.86
CA TYR A 44 6.04 -12.29 10.46
C TYR A 44 5.12 -11.87 11.61
N SER A 45 5.72 -11.21 12.61
CA SER A 45 4.96 -10.48 13.61
C SER A 45 4.17 -9.35 12.95
N ILE A 46 2.94 -9.14 13.40
CA ILE A 46 2.06 -8.07 12.95
C ILE A 46 2.12 -6.94 13.98
N VAL A 47 2.31 -5.72 13.51
CA VAL A 47 2.28 -4.51 14.34
C VAL A 47 1.27 -3.53 13.76
N ASP A 48 0.21 -3.29 14.51
CA ASP A 48 -0.80 -2.30 14.15
C ASP A 48 -0.25 -0.89 14.42
N VAL A 49 -0.29 -0.04 13.40
CA VAL A 49 0.17 1.34 13.52
C VAL A 49 -0.89 2.13 14.32
N PRO A 50 -0.51 2.86 15.39
CA PRO A 50 -1.47 3.64 16.17
C PRO A 50 -2.16 4.70 15.32
N MET A 51 -3.48 4.60 15.19
CA MET A 51 -4.30 5.53 14.41
C MET A 51 -5.22 6.37 15.29
N LYS A 52 -5.52 7.60 14.84
CA LYS A 52 -6.60 8.39 15.43
C LYS A 52 -7.90 7.59 15.36
N ALA A 53 -8.67 7.61 16.44
CA ALA A 53 -9.98 6.96 16.46
C ALA A 53 -10.93 7.64 15.47
N ARG A 54 -11.69 6.84 14.71
CA ARG A 54 -12.71 7.30 13.75
C ARG A 54 -12.15 8.19 12.63
N LEU A 55 -11.06 7.75 12.00
CA LEU A 55 -10.60 8.27 10.71
C LEU A 55 -11.49 7.75 9.56
N ASN A 56 -11.39 8.41 8.40
CA ASN A 56 -12.08 8.07 7.18
C ASN A 56 -13.60 7.95 7.36
N LYS A 57 -14.23 8.93 8.03
CA LYS A 57 -15.69 8.94 8.27
C LYS A 57 -16.51 8.89 6.99
N SER A 58 -15.97 9.39 5.88
CA SER A 58 -16.60 9.34 4.56
C SER A 58 -16.66 7.93 3.97
N CYS A 59 -15.86 6.98 4.50
CA CYS A 59 -15.62 5.65 3.96
C CYS A 59 -15.14 5.65 2.49
N SER A 60 -14.55 6.75 2.02
CA SER A 60 -14.18 6.94 0.60
C SER A 60 -12.76 7.45 0.38
N ASP A 61 -11.99 7.64 1.45
CA ASP A 61 -10.65 8.22 1.39
C ASP A 61 -9.54 7.22 1.73
N CYS A 62 -9.85 5.92 1.80
CA CYS A 62 -8.89 4.88 2.21
C CYS A 62 -7.62 4.84 1.36
N GLY A 63 -7.73 5.06 0.04
CA GLY A 63 -6.58 5.13 -0.86
C GLY A 63 -5.69 6.34 -0.59
N ALA A 64 -6.28 7.51 -0.31
CA ALA A 64 -5.52 8.71 0.04
C ALA A 64 -4.80 8.54 1.38
N TYR A 65 -5.48 7.98 2.37
CA TYR A 65 -4.91 7.62 3.66
C TYR A 65 -3.75 6.63 3.54
N ALA A 66 -3.90 5.58 2.72
CA ALA A 66 -2.84 4.60 2.49
C ALA A 66 -1.60 5.23 1.82
N LEU A 67 -1.79 6.06 0.78
CA LEU A 67 -0.69 6.75 0.11
C LEU A 67 0.05 7.71 1.05
N LYS A 68 -0.70 8.50 1.82
CA LYS A 68 -0.11 9.41 2.79
C LYS A 68 0.60 8.67 3.93
N HIS A 69 0.09 7.51 4.34
CA HIS A 69 0.79 6.67 5.30
C HIS A 69 2.16 6.20 4.77
N LEU A 70 2.21 5.71 3.53
CA LEU A 70 3.47 5.32 2.89
C LEU A 70 4.46 6.48 2.77
N GLU A 71 3.98 7.66 2.37
CA GLU A 71 4.80 8.86 2.25
C GLU A 71 5.35 9.32 3.60
N CYS A 72 4.51 9.37 4.63
CA CYS A 72 4.94 9.71 5.99
C CYS A 72 5.97 8.71 6.53
N ASN A 73 5.77 7.41 6.33
CA ASN A 73 6.74 6.38 6.72
C ASN A 73 8.08 6.56 6.01
N LEU A 74 8.06 6.87 4.70
CA LEU A 74 9.28 7.10 3.91
C LEU A 74 10.05 8.34 4.38
N LEU A 75 9.34 9.41 4.75
CA LEU A 75 9.91 10.69 5.17
C LEU A 75 10.18 10.77 6.69
N GLY A 76 9.78 9.77 7.47
CA GLY A 76 9.86 9.81 8.93
C GLY A 76 8.95 10.88 9.56
N ILE A 77 7.84 11.21 8.90
CA ILE A 77 6.87 12.21 9.37
C ILE A 77 5.81 11.53 10.26
N ASP A 78 5.43 12.21 11.33
CA ASP A 78 4.37 11.73 12.22
C ASP A 78 3.01 11.64 11.53
N LEU A 79 2.41 10.45 11.59
CA LEU A 79 1.10 10.12 11.03
C LEU A 79 -0.05 10.74 11.83
N SER A 80 0.20 11.19 13.07
CA SER A 80 -0.79 11.88 13.89
C SER A 80 -1.32 13.16 13.23
N LEU A 81 -0.64 13.68 12.22
CA LEU A 81 -1.06 14.86 11.46
C LEU A 81 -2.16 14.56 10.42
N LEU A 82 -2.42 13.28 10.09
CA LEU A 82 -3.48 12.92 9.15
C LEU A 82 -4.83 12.85 9.87
N ASP A 83 -5.85 13.49 9.30
CA ASP A 83 -7.25 13.37 9.70
C ASP A 83 -8.21 13.79 8.57
N ASP A 84 -9.50 13.66 8.84
CA ASP A 84 -10.57 13.90 7.88
C ASP A 84 -10.66 15.37 7.45
N GLU A 85 -10.08 16.31 8.20
CA GLU A 85 -10.06 17.73 7.82
C GLU A 85 -8.99 17.98 6.76
N ILE A 86 -7.81 17.35 6.91
CA ILE A 86 -6.66 17.56 6.02
C ILE A 86 -6.70 16.63 4.81
N ILE A 87 -7.40 15.49 4.87
CA ILE A 87 -7.37 14.47 3.82
C ILE A 87 -7.79 15.00 2.45
N MET A 88 -8.68 16.01 2.39
CA MET A 88 -9.05 16.63 1.12
C MET A 88 -7.87 17.40 0.49
N GLY A 89 -7.09 18.14 1.29
CA GLY A 89 -5.86 18.75 0.81
C GLY A 89 -4.85 17.71 0.33
N CYS A 90 -4.75 16.57 1.04
CA CYS A 90 -3.90 15.45 0.61
C CYS A 90 -4.33 14.88 -0.74
N LYS A 91 -5.64 14.70 -0.98
CA LYS A 91 -6.16 14.23 -2.28
C LYS A 91 -5.81 15.17 -3.42
N GLN A 92 -5.93 16.48 -3.20
CA GLN A 92 -5.52 17.49 -4.19
C GLN A 92 -4.04 17.40 -4.49
N LYS A 93 -3.20 17.28 -3.44
CA LYS A 93 -1.75 17.13 -3.61
C LYS A 93 -1.39 15.86 -4.38
N ILE A 94 -2.00 14.72 -4.04
CA ILE A 94 -1.82 13.46 -4.78
C ILE A 94 -2.20 13.65 -6.26
N GLY A 95 -3.32 14.32 -6.54
CA GLY A 95 -3.74 14.61 -7.92
C GLY A 95 -2.74 15.48 -8.68
N VAL A 96 -2.21 16.52 -8.05
CA VAL A 96 -1.15 17.37 -8.63
C VAL A 96 0.12 16.56 -8.89
N ASP A 97 0.55 15.73 -7.93
CA ASP A 97 1.77 14.94 -8.05
C ASP A 97 1.67 13.90 -9.16
N LEU A 98 0.52 13.27 -9.31
CA LEU A 98 0.24 12.35 -10.43
C LEU A 98 0.25 13.09 -11.77
N TRP A 99 -0.33 14.29 -11.82
CA TRP A 99 -0.30 15.12 -13.03
C TRP A 99 1.11 15.55 -13.39
N GLU A 100 1.91 16.00 -12.42
CA GLU A 100 3.32 16.35 -12.63
C GLU A 100 4.12 15.14 -13.12
N ALA A 101 3.97 13.98 -12.47
CA ALA A 101 4.64 12.74 -12.86
C ALA A 101 4.24 12.27 -14.27
N ALA A 102 2.97 12.44 -14.66
CA ALA A 102 2.50 12.09 -16.00
C ALA A 102 3.13 12.97 -17.10
N ASN A 103 3.55 14.19 -16.75
CA ASN A 103 4.20 15.12 -17.68
C ASN A 103 5.74 15.12 -17.56
N ASP A 104 6.31 14.38 -16.62
CA ASP A 104 7.75 14.23 -16.50
C ASP A 104 8.31 13.50 -17.74
N PRO A 105 9.37 14.02 -18.39
CA PRO A 105 9.87 13.46 -19.64
C PRO A 105 10.45 12.03 -19.48
N ILE A 106 10.95 11.67 -18.29
CA ILE A 106 11.46 10.32 -18.00
C ILE A 106 10.30 9.34 -17.93
N TYR A 107 9.27 9.66 -17.15
CA TYR A 107 8.09 8.80 -17.01
C TYR A 107 7.28 8.73 -18.31
N ALA A 108 7.06 9.85 -18.98
CA ALA A 108 6.39 9.90 -20.29
C ALA A 108 7.11 9.01 -21.31
N LYS A 109 8.45 9.08 -21.38
CA LYS A 109 9.25 8.21 -22.25
C LYS A 109 9.14 6.74 -21.85
N ALA A 110 9.15 6.41 -20.56
CA ALA A 110 8.98 5.03 -20.08
C ALA A 110 7.60 4.48 -20.49
N MET A 111 6.54 5.28 -20.34
CA MET A 111 5.17 4.88 -20.69
C MET A 111 4.98 4.59 -22.18
N THR A 112 5.79 5.15 -23.09
CA THR A 112 5.74 4.79 -24.52
C THR A 112 6.08 3.32 -24.81
N ARG A 113 6.74 2.65 -23.88
CA ARG A 113 7.14 1.23 -24.00
C ARG A 113 6.31 0.31 -23.10
N TYR A 114 5.37 0.89 -22.34
CA TYR A 114 4.54 0.13 -21.43
C TYR A 114 3.58 -0.77 -22.22
N VAL A 115 3.55 -2.05 -21.85
CA VAL A 115 2.61 -3.03 -22.38
C VAL A 115 1.81 -3.58 -21.21
N PRO A 116 0.50 -3.29 -21.12
CA PRO A 116 -0.33 -3.80 -20.05
C PRO A 116 -0.32 -5.33 -20.03
N SER A 117 -0.13 -5.90 -18.85
CA SER A 117 -0.28 -7.33 -18.64
C SER A 117 -1.71 -7.77 -18.95
N PRO A 118 -1.95 -9.07 -19.23
CA PRO A 118 -3.31 -9.59 -19.42
C PRO A 118 -4.23 -9.28 -18.23
N TRP A 119 -3.70 -9.34 -17.01
CA TRP A 119 -4.44 -9.13 -15.76
C TRP A 119 -4.91 -7.69 -15.55
N GLU A 120 -4.15 -6.71 -16.06
CA GLU A 120 -4.52 -5.29 -16.00
C GLU A 120 -5.62 -4.91 -17.01
N ARG A 121 -5.96 -5.82 -17.92
CA ARG A 121 -7.00 -5.65 -18.94
C ARG A 121 -8.32 -6.33 -18.56
N GLU A 122 -8.35 -7.11 -17.48
CA GLU A 122 -9.59 -7.72 -16.99
C GLU A 122 -10.42 -6.70 -16.20
N GLU A 123 -11.62 -6.39 -16.69
CA GLU A 123 -12.56 -5.44 -16.06
C GLU A 123 -13.30 -6.04 -14.84
N VAL A 124 -13.14 -7.35 -14.58
CA VAL A 124 -13.89 -8.08 -13.55
C VAL A 124 -12.92 -8.87 -12.67
N PHE A 125 -12.83 -8.46 -11.41
CA PHE A 125 -12.26 -9.27 -10.35
C PHE A 125 -13.42 -9.91 -9.59
N ASP A 126 -13.82 -11.14 -9.95
CA ASP A 126 -14.71 -11.93 -9.10
C ASP A 126 -13.91 -12.31 -7.85
N LEU A 127 -14.20 -11.63 -6.73
CA LEU A 127 -13.60 -11.89 -5.43
C LEU A 127 -14.38 -12.97 -4.63
N GLU A 128 -15.17 -13.80 -5.30
CA GLU A 128 -15.86 -14.93 -4.67
C GLU A 128 -14.96 -16.18 -4.74
N ASP A 129 -14.38 -16.53 -3.58
CA ASP A 129 -14.25 -17.90 -3.04
C ASP A 129 -13.65 -17.87 -1.61
#